data_AF-A0A5U2FCA9-F1
#
_entry.id   AF-A0A5U2FCA9-F1
#
_cell.length_a   1.000
_cell.length_b   1.000
_cell.length_c   1.000
_cell.angle_alpha   90.00
_cell.angle_beta   90.00
_cell.angle_gamma   90.00
#
_symmetry.space_group_name_H-M   'P 1'
#
loop_
_entity.id
_entity.type
_entity.pdbx_description
1 polymer ?
#
loop_
_entity_poly.entity_id
_entity_poly.type
_entity_poly.pdbx_seq_one_letter_code
_entity_poly.pdbx_strand_id
1 'polypeptide(L)' 'FAYNVGPGAFARSTLLKKLNAGDHAGACNELKRWMYAGGKQWKGLVTRREIEREVCTWHQ' A
#
# COMPACT_ATOMS: atom_id res chain seq x y z
N PHE A 1 4.61 3.19 6.67
CA PHE A 1 4.29 1.97 5.91
C PHE A 1 5.46 0.98 5.90
N ALA A 2 6.59 1.32 5.27
CA ALA A 2 7.76 0.44 5.14
C ALA A 2 8.29 -0.18 6.46
N TYR A 3 8.23 0.57 7.58
CA TYR A 3 8.61 0.06 8.91
C TYR A 3 7.79 -1.17 9.35
N ASN A 4 6.47 -1.18 9.10
CA ASN A 4 5.58 -2.27 9.51
C ASN A 4 5.63 -3.48 8.58
N VAL A 5 6.02 -3.30 7.32
CA VAL A 5 6.03 -4.40 6.34
C VAL A 5 7.41 -4.93 6.00
N GLY A 6 8.44 -4.30 6.55
CA GLY A 6 9.83 -4.65 6.31
C GLY A 6 10.39 -3.93 5.08
N PRO A 7 11.59 -3.33 5.19
CA PRO A 7 12.19 -2.54 4.11
C PRO A 7 12.48 -3.39 2.86
N GLY A 8 12.85 -4.66 3.00
CA GLY A 8 13.11 -5.54 1.87
C GLY A 8 11.86 -5.88 1.05
N ALA A 9 10.72 -6.09 1.71
CA ALA A 9 9.45 -6.32 1.02
C ALA A 9 8.95 -5.06 0.32
N PHE A 10 9.10 -3.90 0.99
CA PHE A 10 8.78 -2.60 0.40
C PHE A 10 9.63 -2.28 -0.84
N ALA A 11 10.96 -2.48 -0.75
CA ALA A 11 11.90 -2.20 -1.83
C ALA A 11 11.63 -2.98 -3.12
N ARG A 12 11.06 -4.18 -3.01
CA ARG A 12 10.72 -5.03 -4.18
C ARG A 12 9.25 -4.90 -4.61
N SER A 13 8.47 -4.06 -3.95
CA SER A 13 7.03 -3.98 -4.17
C SER A 13 6.66 -3.31 -5.48
N THR A 14 5.55 -3.74 -6.07
CA THR A 14 4.91 -3.05 -7.20
C THR A 14 4.49 -1.62 -6.83
N LEU A 15 4.18 -1.38 -5.56
CA LEU A 15 3.89 -0.05 -5.04
C LEU A 15 5.08 0.90 -5.26
N LEU A 16 6.28 0.52 -4.83
CA LEU A 16 7.47 1.36 -5.01
C LEU A 16 7.83 1.52 -6.49
N LYS A 17 7.66 0.47 -7.30
CA LYS A 17 7.88 0.55 -8.77
C LYS A 17 6.99 1.60 -9.42
N LYS A 18 5.69 1.60 -9.10
CA LYS A 18 4.72 2.57 -9.65
C LYS A 18 5.00 3.98 -9.14
N LEU A 19 5.34 4.13 -7.86
CA LEU A 19 5.72 5.41 -7.28
C LEU A 19 6.94 6.02 -8.00
N ASN A 20 7.98 5.22 -8.24
CA ASN A 20 9.18 5.66 -8.95
C ASN A 20 8.92 5.98 -10.43
N ALA A 21 7.86 5.41 -11.02
CA ALA A 21 7.44 5.69 -12.39
C ALA A 21 6.50 6.92 -12.50
N GLY A 22 6.19 7.60 -11.39
CA GLY A 22 5.23 8.70 -11.35
C GLY A 22 3.77 8.27 -11.43
N ASP A 23 3.48 6.96 -11.44
CA ASP A 23 2.12 6.42 -11.40
C ASP A 23 1.60 6.44 -9.95
N HIS A 24 1.27 7.64 -9.49
CA HIS A 24 0.79 7.86 -8.12
C HIS A 24 -0.56 7.14 -7.89
N ALA A 25 -1.44 7.10 -8.90
CA ALA A 25 -2.78 6.52 -8.77
C ALA A 25 -2.68 5.00 -8.65
N GLY A 26 -1.88 4.39 -9.51
CA GLY A 26 -1.58 2.98 -9.46
C GLY A 26 -0.83 2.61 -8.19
N ALA A 27 0.09 3.44 -7.69
CA ALA A 27 0.78 3.20 -6.42
C ALA A 27 -0.19 3.19 -5.23
N CYS A 28 -1.13 4.15 -5.16
CA CYS A 28 -2.18 4.16 -4.13
C CYS A 28 -3.05 2.89 -4.18
N ASN A 29 -3.36 2.39 -5.38
CA ASN A 29 -4.14 1.17 -5.55
C ASN A 29 -3.41 -0.09 -5.03
N GLU A 30 -2.07 -0.10 -5.04
CA GLU A 30 -1.28 -1.20 -4.49
C GLU A 30 -1.38 -1.29 -2.95
N LEU A 31 -1.83 -0.25 -2.24
CA LEU A 31 -2.03 -0.29 -0.78
C LEU A 31 -2.98 -1.41 -0.33
N LYS A 32 -3.97 -1.77 -1.17
CA LYS A 32 -4.92 -2.86 -0.91
C LYS A 32 -4.24 -4.24 -0.82
N ARG A 33 -3.04 -4.41 -1.37
CA ARG A 33 -2.30 -5.69 -1.26
C ARG A 33 -1.71 -5.91 0.13
N TRP A 34 -1.72 -4.88 0.97
CA TRP A 34 -1.08 -4.89 2.29
C TRP A 34 -2.09 -4.92 3.43
N MET A 35 -3.07 -5.84 3.29
CA MET A 35 -4.16 -6.07 4.25
C MET A 35 -4.05 -7.44 4.96
N TYR A 36 -3.00 -8.20 4.66
CA TYR A 36 -2.77 -9.54 5.22
C TYR A 36 -1.71 -9.49 6.31
N ALA A 37 -1.96 -10.20 7.41
CA ALA A 37 -0.98 -10.47 8.46
C ALA A 37 -1.13 -11.93 8.92
N GLY A 38 -0.01 -12.65 9.04
CA GLY A 38 -0.01 -14.09 9.34
C GLY A 38 -0.77 -14.93 8.30
N GLY A 39 -0.74 -14.53 7.02
CA GLY A 39 -1.44 -15.22 5.92
C GLY A 39 -2.96 -15.04 5.90
N LYS A 40 -3.54 -14.33 6.86
CA LYS A 40 -4.98 -14.01 6.91
C LYS A 40 -5.21 -12.53 6.64
N GLN A 41 -6.36 -12.19 6.07
CA GLN A 41 -6.77 -10.80 5.91
C GLN A 41 -7.23 -10.25 7.27
N TRP A 42 -6.72 -9.09 7.67
CA TRP A 42 -7.07 -8.46 8.94
C TRP A 42 -8.01 -7.29 8.71
N LYS A 43 -9.21 -7.34 9.30
CA LYS A 43 -10.22 -6.28 9.13
C LYS A 43 -9.67 -4.89 9.46
N GLY A 44 -8.91 -4.75 10.55
CA GLY A 44 -8.28 -3.46 10.90
C GLY A 44 -7.28 -2.95 9.87
N LEU A 45 -6.56 -3.84 9.18
CA LEU A 45 -5.67 -3.45 8.09
C LEU A 45 -6.45 -3.07 6.83
N VAL A 46 -7.57 -3.74 6.55
CA VAL A 46 -8.45 -3.40 5.41
C VAL A 46 -8.94 -1.97 5.56
N THR A 47 -9.61 -1.65 6.66
CA THR A 47 -10.16 -0.32 6.91
C THR A 47 -9.06 0.76 6.89
N ARG A 48 -7.90 0.47 7.48
CA ARG A 48 -6.76 1.38 7.43
C ARG A 48 -6.27 1.65 6.00
N ARG A 49 -6.13 0.61 5.17
CA ARG A 49 -5.63 0.78 3.78
C ARG A 49 -6.66 1.42 2.87
N GLU A 50 -7.95 1.27 3.15
CA GLU A 50 -8.99 1.99 2.41
C GLU A 50 -8.92 3.49 2.65
N ILE A 51 -8.81 3.93 3.91
CA ILE A 51 -8.64 5.35 4.28
C ILE A 51 -7.34 5.90 3.67
N GLU A 52 -6.22 5.18 3.83
CA GLU A 52 -4.94 5.61 3.26
C GLU A 52 -5.01 5.71 1.73
N ARG A 53 -5.75 4.83 1.05
CA ARG A 53 -5.97 4.93 -0.40
C ARG A 53 -6.77 6.18 -0.77
N GLU A 54 -7.87 6.45 -0.08
CA GLU A 54 -8.71 7.63 -0.36
C GLU A 54 -7.92 8.93 -0.23
N VAL A 55 -7.18 9.08 0.87
CA VAL A 55 -6.30 10.23 1.09
C VAL A 55 -5.18 10.29 0.04
N CYS A 56 -4.60 9.15 -0.33
CA CYS A 56 -3.55 9.07 -1.36
C CYS A 56 -4.06 9.50 -2.75
N THR A 57 -5.34 9.30 -3.04
CA THR A 57 -5.97 9.70 -4.31
C THR A 57 -6.67 11.06 -4.28
N TRP A 58 -6.70 11.77 -3.14
CA TRP A 58 -7.45 13.03 -2.98
C TRP A 58 -6.87 14.23 -3.75
N HIS A 59 -5.59 14.20 -4.13
CA HIS A 59 -4.91 15.31 -4.81
C HIS A 59 -4.22 14.87 -6.11
N GLN A 60 -4.79 13.87 -6.79
CA GLN A 60 -4.32 13.41 -8.11
C GLN A 60 -5.27 13.83 -9.21
#